data_AF-A0A1V6IIA0-F1
#
_entry.id   AF-A0A1V6IIA0-F1
#
_cell.length_a   1.000
_cell.length_b   1.000
_cell.length_c   1.000
_cell.angle_alpha   90.00
_cell.angle_beta   90.00
_cell.angle_gamma   90.00
#
_symmetry.space_group_name_H-M   'P 1'
#
loop_
_entity.id
_entity.type
_entity.pdbx_description
1 polymer ?
#
loop_
_entity_poly.entity_id
_entity_poly.type
_entity_poly.pdbx_seq_one_letter_code
_entity_poly.pdbx_strand_id
1 'polypeptide(L)'
;MNKITEFITITELAPLLNVSRPTLYKYMIDYEAGEVRNIKYEIIIIFDFITKDAKNKVDIIEFINKQKEGDDTTLFRKVKKLLNEDKHFKDLITHLLKNYEDYEPLLIEMKKGQ
;
A
#
# COMPACT_ATOMS: atom_id res chain seq x y z
N MET A 1 11.59 12.82 -7.29
CA MET A 1 11.18 11.61 -6.57
C MET A 1 12.44 10.83 -6.29
N ASN A 2 12.69 10.55 -5.01
CA ASN A 2 13.89 9.82 -4.59
C ASN A 2 13.76 8.35 -4.97
N LYS A 3 14.88 7.66 -5.16
CA LYS A 3 14.82 6.21 -5.38
C LYS A 3 14.57 5.50 -4.05
N ILE A 4 13.86 4.38 -4.07
CA ILE A 4 13.62 3.59 -2.84
C ILE A 4 14.97 3.17 -2.20
N THR A 5 15.98 2.92 -3.03
CA THR A 5 17.32 2.52 -2.54
C THR A 5 18.23 3.68 -2.15
N GLU A 6 17.74 4.91 -2.13
CA GLU A 6 18.60 6.09 -1.91
C GLU A 6 19.18 6.12 -0.48
N PHE A 7 18.36 5.77 0.51
CA PHE A 7 18.75 5.82 1.93
C PHE A 7 18.79 4.47 2.61
N ILE A 8 18.27 3.40 1.97
CA ILE A 8 18.23 2.06 2.53
C ILE A 8 18.43 1.01 1.44
N THR A 9 19.25 -0.01 1.69
CA THR A 9 19.45 -1.07 0.71
C THR A 9 18.32 -2.09 0.75
N ILE A 10 18.12 -2.82 -0.35
CA ILE A 10 17.16 -3.95 -0.42
C ILE A 10 17.47 -5.01 0.64
N THR A 11 18.77 -5.25 0.90
CA THR A 11 19.23 -6.19 1.92
C THR A 11 18.78 -5.81 3.33
N GLU A 12 18.70 -4.51 3.61
CA GLU A 12 18.26 -3.99 4.91
C GLU A 12 16.73 -3.87 4.97
N LEU A 13 16.08 -3.51 3.87
CA LEU A 13 14.63 -3.30 3.82
C LEU A 13 13.85 -4.64 3.81
N ALA A 14 14.35 -5.66 3.13
CA ALA A 14 13.72 -6.99 3.06
C ALA A 14 13.36 -7.60 4.44
N PRO A 15 14.29 -7.69 5.41
CA PRO A 15 13.95 -8.19 6.74
C PRO A 15 13.03 -7.25 7.51
N LEU A 16 13.12 -5.92 7.31
CA LEU A 16 12.22 -4.97 7.95
C LEU A 16 10.77 -5.15 7.49
N LEU A 17 10.55 -5.51 6.22
CA LEU A 17 9.20 -5.72 5.67
C LEU A 17 8.73 -7.18 5.76
N ASN A 18 9.58 -8.10 6.24
CA ASN A 18 9.33 -9.54 6.22
C ASN A 18 8.99 -10.07 4.80
N VAL A 19 9.74 -9.61 3.80
CA VAL A 19 9.57 -9.98 2.38
C VAL A 19 10.90 -10.49 1.83
N SER A 20 10.85 -11.51 0.96
CA SER A 20 12.06 -12.03 0.31
C SER A 20 12.71 -10.95 -0.58
N ARG A 21 14.04 -10.96 -0.72
CA ARG A 21 14.74 -9.99 -1.58
C ARG A 21 14.27 -10.02 -3.05
N PRO A 22 14.07 -11.20 -3.70
CA PRO A 22 13.51 -11.24 -5.05
C PRO A 22 12.12 -10.61 -5.16
N THR A 23 11.26 -10.87 -4.18
CA THR A 23 9.91 -10.28 -4.12
C THR A 23 9.98 -8.77 -3.93
N LEU A 24 10.82 -8.29 -3.01
CA LEU A 24 10.98 -6.86 -2.77
C LEU A 24 11.53 -6.13 -4.00
N TYR A 25 12.49 -6.75 -4.69
CA TYR A 25 13.02 -6.21 -5.94
C TYR A 25 11.93 -6.06 -7.01
N LYS A 26 11.08 -7.09 -7.17
CA LYS A 26 9.93 -7.02 -8.08
C LYS A 26 8.97 -5.89 -7.69
N TYR A 27 8.61 -5.78 -6.41
CA TYR A 27 7.73 -4.71 -5.94
C TYR A 27 8.29 -3.32 -6.19
N MET A 28 9.59 -3.12 -6.06
CA MET A 28 10.22 -1.83 -6.35
C MET A 28 10.11 -1.47 -7.83
N ILE A 29 10.36 -2.43 -8.73
CA ILE A 29 10.21 -2.22 -10.18
C ILE A 29 8.76 -1.89 -10.51
N ASP A 30 7.82 -2.69 -10.00
CA ASP A 30 6.39 -2.50 -10.24
C ASP A 30 5.94 -1.12 -9.71
N TYR A 31 6.44 -0.68 -8.55
CA TYR A 31 6.14 0.63 -7.96
C TYR A 31 6.71 1.79 -8.79
N GLU A 32 7.97 1.71 -9.19
CA GLU A 32 8.63 2.74 -10.01
C GLU A 32 7.99 2.86 -11.41
N ALA A 33 7.40 1.76 -11.91
CA ALA A 33 6.61 1.75 -13.14
C ALA A 33 5.15 2.22 -12.96
N GLY A 34 4.70 2.47 -11.71
CA GLY A 34 3.31 2.81 -11.40
C GLY A 34 2.32 1.63 -11.40
N GLU A 35 2.81 0.40 -11.58
CA GLU A 35 2.02 -0.83 -11.64
C GLU A 35 1.85 -1.46 -10.25
N VAL A 36 1.24 -0.73 -9.33
CA VAL A 36 1.18 -1.10 -7.91
C VAL A 36 0.19 -2.22 -7.55
N ARG A 37 -0.54 -2.79 -8.53
CA ARG A 37 -1.63 -3.75 -8.30
C ARG A 37 -1.22 -5.00 -7.53
N ASN A 38 0.01 -5.46 -7.76
CA ASN A 38 0.55 -6.68 -7.15
C ASN A 38 1.34 -6.41 -5.87
N ILE A 39 1.36 -5.16 -5.41
CA ILE A 39 2.12 -4.74 -4.23
C ILE A 39 1.14 -4.61 -3.07
N LYS A 40 1.50 -5.19 -1.92
CA LYS A 40 0.69 -4.99 -0.71
C LYS A 40 0.63 -3.52 -0.35
N TYR A 41 -0.56 -3.04 0.01
CA TYR A 41 -0.80 -1.63 0.33
C TYR A 41 0.14 -1.07 1.42
N GLU A 42 0.43 -1.87 2.46
CA GLU A 42 1.40 -1.54 3.52
C GLU A 42 2.79 -1.21 2.97
N ILE A 43 3.22 -1.92 1.91
CA ILE A 43 4.51 -1.71 1.25
C ILE A 43 4.45 -0.47 0.37
N ILE A 44 3.32 -0.20 -0.30
CA ILE A 44 3.11 1.01 -1.10
C ILE A 44 3.27 2.26 -0.21
N ILE A 45 2.63 2.29 0.96
CA ILE A 45 2.76 3.41 1.91
C ILE A 45 4.22 3.64 2.30
N ILE A 46 4.96 2.55 2.55
CA ILE A 46 6.37 2.64 2.92
C ILE A 46 7.21 3.17 1.76
N PHE A 47 6.97 2.71 0.53
CA PHE A 47 7.64 3.24 -0.66
C PHE A 47 7.30 4.71 -0.93
N ASP A 48 6.05 5.11 -0.75
CA ASP A 48 5.62 6.51 -0.83
C ASP A 48 6.42 7.37 0.15
N PHE A 49 6.49 6.96 1.41
CA PHE A 49 7.26 7.68 2.42
C PHE A 49 8.75 7.76 2.05
N ILE A 50 9.37 6.65 1.64
CA ILE A 50 10.79 6.63 1.24
C ILE A 50 11.06 7.58 0.07
N THR A 51 10.17 7.61 -0.92
CA THR A 51 10.39 8.34 -2.17
C THR A 51 10.04 9.83 -2.10
N LYS A 52 9.23 10.24 -1.12
CA LYS A 52 8.71 11.61 -0.98
C LYS A 52 9.21 12.35 0.26
N ASP A 53 9.32 11.66 1.40
CA ASP A 53 9.44 12.32 2.71
C ASP A 53 10.69 11.90 3.51
N ALA A 54 11.25 10.72 3.25
CA ALA A 54 12.40 10.22 4.00
C ALA A 54 13.66 11.06 3.74
N LYS A 55 14.38 11.41 4.82
CA LYS A 55 15.62 12.18 4.75
C LYS A 55 16.85 11.33 5.01
N ASN A 56 16.70 10.24 5.75
CA ASN A 56 17.77 9.34 6.12
C ASN A 56 17.20 7.94 6.47
N LYS A 57 18.10 6.99 6.68
CA LYS A 57 17.76 5.60 7.02
C LYS A 57 17.00 5.45 8.35
N VAL A 58 17.32 6.26 9.35
CA VAL A 58 16.70 6.19 10.68
C VAL A 58 15.22 6.53 10.57
N ASP A 59 14.87 7.59 9.83
CA ASP A 59 13.48 7.99 9.58
C ASP A 59 12.65 6.85 8.96
N ILE A 60 13.24 6.10 8.02
CA ILE A 60 12.59 4.96 7.36
C ILE A 60 12.31 3.84 8.37
N ILE A 61 13.28 3.52 9.21
CA ILE A 61 13.13 2.46 10.22
C ILE A 61 12.06 2.84 11.26
N GLU A 62 12.10 4.09 11.74
CA GLU A 62 11.11 4.60 12.69
C GLU A 62 9.70 4.58 12.09
N PHE A 63 9.55 4.99 10.83
CA PHE A 63 8.26 4.94 10.15
C PHE A 63 7.74 3.51 10.03
N ILE A 64 8.57 2.57 9.60
CA ILE A 64 8.19 1.14 9.47
C ILE A 64 7.78 0.57 10.83
N ASN A 65 8.55 0.86 11.89
CA ASN A 65 8.22 0.40 13.23
C ASN A 65 6.90 1.00 13.72
N LYS A 66 6.68 2.30 13.47
CA LYS A 66 5.42 2.96 13.79
C LYS A 66 4.24 2.41 13.00
N GLN A 67 4.42 1.94 11.77
CA GLN A 67 3.37 1.25 11.01
C GLN A 67 3.07 -0.14 11.60
N LYS A 68 4.08 -0.84 12.12
CA LYS A 68 3.91 -2.14 12.81
C LYS A 68 3.28 -2.03 14.19
N GLU A 69 3.64 -0.97 14.93
CA GLU A 69 3.02 -0.58 16.21
C GLU A 69 1.67 0.11 15.98
N GLY A 70 1.46 0.58 14.75
CA GLY A 70 0.28 1.24 14.24
C GLY A 70 -0.90 0.30 14.31
N ASP A 71 -1.63 0.48 15.40
CA ASP A 71 -2.88 -0.13 15.75
C ASP A 71 -3.89 -0.04 14.59
N ASP A 72 -3.79 -1.03 13.68
CA ASP A 72 -4.83 -1.40 12.72
C ASP A 72 -6.18 -1.48 13.42
N THR A 73 -6.20 -1.70 14.74
CA THR A 73 -7.46 -1.77 15.46
C THR A 73 -8.14 -0.42 15.64
N THR A 74 -7.54 0.78 15.65
CA THR A 74 -8.32 2.00 15.97
C THR A 74 -9.10 2.59 14.79
N LEU A 75 -8.47 2.80 13.64
CA LEU A 75 -9.19 3.29 12.45
C LEU A 75 -10.14 2.22 11.93
N PHE A 76 -9.68 0.97 11.85
CA PHE A 76 -10.51 -0.15 11.42
C PHE A 76 -11.68 -0.40 12.39
N ARG A 77 -11.50 -0.22 13.71
CA ARG A 77 -12.61 -0.25 14.68
C ARG A 77 -13.55 0.93 14.54
N LYS A 78 -13.06 2.13 14.22
CA LYS A 78 -13.92 3.28 13.91
C LYS A 78 -14.73 3.05 12.64
N VAL A 79 -14.10 2.59 11.56
CA VAL A 79 -14.77 2.24 10.30
C VAL A 79 -15.76 1.09 10.52
N LYS A 80 -15.37 0.03 11.22
CA LYS A 80 -16.25 -1.09 11.59
C LYS A 80 -17.42 -0.65 12.46
N LYS A 81 -17.20 0.28 13.39
CA LYS A 81 -18.26 0.90 14.20
C LYS A 81 -19.22 1.69 13.32
N LEU A 82 -18.71 2.56 12.45
CA LEU A 82 -19.51 3.35 11.52
C LEU A 82 -20.30 2.48 10.53
N LEU A 83 -19.72 1.39 10.03
CA LEU A 83 -20.41 0.41 9.18
C LEU A 83 -21.59 -0.28 9.89
N ASN A 84 -21.55 -0.38 11.21
CA ASN A 84 -22.61 -1.02 12.00
C ASN A 84 -23.66 -0.03 12.51
N GLU A 85 -23.27 1.23 12.76
CA GLU A 85 -24.14 2.26 13.35
C GLU A 85 -24.81 3.15 12.29
N ASP A 86 -24.21 3.31 11.12
CA ASP A 86 -24.70 4.19 10.05
C ASP A 86 -25.01 3.39 8.77
N LYS A 87 -26.30 3.23 8.49
CA LYS A 87 -26.81 2.52 7.31
C LYS A 87 -26.41 3.23 6.01
N HIS A 88 -26.44 4.55 5.96
CA HIS A 88 -26.10 5.31 4.74
C HIS A 88 -24.61 5.19 4.43
N PHE A 89 -23.76 5.23 5.45
CA PHE A 89 -22.33 4.98 5.30
C PHE A 89 -22.06 3.56 4.77
N LYS A 90 -22.74 2.55 5.33
CA LYS A 90 -22.64 1.16 4.86
C LYS A 90 -23.07 1.01 3.40
N ASP A 91 -24.20 1.61 3.03
CA ASP A 91 -24.73 1.56 1.66
C ASP A 91 -23.77 2.24 0.68
N LEU A 92 -23.18 3.38 1.05
CA LEU A 92 -22.17 4.09 0.26
C LEU A 92 -20.91 3.22 0.04
N ILE A 93 -20.33 2.68 1.12
CA ILE A 93 -19.13 1.84 1.02
C ILE A 93 -19.41 0.59 0.18
N THR A 94 -20.58 -0.03 0.36
CA THR A 94 -21.00 -1.21 -0.43
C THR A 94 -21.13 -0.86 -1.92
N HIS A 95 -21.69 0.31 -2.24
CA HIS A 95 -21.83 0.77 -3.62
C HIS A 95 -20.46 1.05 -4.26
N LEU A 96 -19.56 1.72 -3.53
CA LEU A 96 -18.19 1.97 -3.99
C LEU A 96 -17.40 0.68 -4.25
N LEU A 97 -17.54 -0.31 -3.36
CA LEU A 97 -16.87 -1.61 -3.52
C LEU A 97 -17.40 -2.40 -4.71
N LYS A 98 -18.73 -2.48 -4.89
CA LYS A 98 -19.32 -3.15 -6.06
C LYS A 98 -18.87 -2.51 -7.37
N ASN A 99 -18.90 -1.18 -7.43
CA ASN A 99 -18.44 -0.47 -8.63
C ASN A 99 -16.93 -0.67 -8.87
N TYR A 100 -16.12 -0.82 -7.82
CA TYR A 100 -14.70 -1.17 -7.97
C TYR A 100 -14.52 -2.60 -8.52
N GLU A 101 -15.24 -3.57 -7.98
CA GLU A 101 -15.23 -4.97 -8.43
C GLU A 101 -15.73 -5.13 -9.87
N ASP A 102 -16.69 -4.32 -10.32
CA ASP A 102 -17.18 -4.32 -11.70
C ASP A 102 -16.26 -3.54 -12.65
N TYR A 103 -15.54 -2.53 -12.14
CA TYR A 103 -14.62 -1.71 -12.92
C TYR A 103 -13.31 -2.44 -13.27
N GLU A 104 -12.81 -3.31 -12.39
CA GLU A 104 -11.55 -4.03 -12.62
C GLU A 104 -11.59 -4.97 -13.84
N PRO A 105 -12.64 -5.81 -14.03
CA PRO A 105 -12.81 -6.65 -15.22
C PRO A 105 -12.99 -5.83 -16.50
N LEU A 106 -13.78 -4.75 -16.45
CA LEU A 106 -14.02 -3.87 -17.59
C LEU A 106 -12.74 -3.19 -18.09
N LEU A 107 -11.89 -2.72 -17.18
CA LEU A 107 -10.57 -2.19 -17.54
C LEU A 107 -9.66 -3.24 -18.19
N ILE A 108 -9.72 -4.49 -17.72
CA ILE A 108 -8.94 -5.59 -18.28
C ILE A 108 -9.41 -5.93 -19.70
N GLU A 109 -10.72 -5.92 -19.95
CA GLU A 109 -11.27 -6.13 -21.29
C GLU A 109 -10.91 -4.98 -22.25
N MET A 110 -11.02 -3.73 -21.80
CA MET A 110 -10.67 -2.57 -22.63
C MET A 110 -9.18 -2.52 -23.03
N LYS A 111 -8.28 -3.01 -22.16
CA LYS A 111 -6.84 -3.11 -22.48
C LYS A 111 -6.48 -4.27 -23.42
N LYS A 112 -7.33 -5.29 -23.55
CA LYS A 112 -7.11 -6.43 -24.46
C LYS A 112 -7.55 -6.14 -25.91
N GLY A 113 -8.35 -5.09 -26.11
CA GLY A 113 -8.80 -4.62 -27.42
C GLY A 113 -7.87 -3.60 -28.09
N GLN A 114 -6.73 -3.30 -27.49
CA GLN A 114 -5.63 -2.50 -28.05
C GLN A 114 -4.45 -3.42 -28.39
#